data_AF-A0A135LT04-F1
#
_entry.id   AF-A0A135LT04-F1
#
_cell.length_a   1.000
_cell.length_b   1.000
_cell.length_c   1.000
_cell.angle_alpha   90.00
_cell.angle_beta   90.00
_cell.angle_gamma   90.00
#
_symmetry.space_group_name_H-M   'P 1'
#
loop_
_entity.id
_entity.type
_entity.pdbx_description
1 polymer ?
#
loop_
_entity_poly.entity_id
_entity_poly.type
_entity_poly.pdbx_seq_one_letter_code
_entity_poly.pdbx_strand_id
1 'polypeptide(L)'
;MSDKEGSPNQQSSPLSAPERYKVFTPEFDTVAYDPLDPAKRYHTGIFVETDPKTHAGDQFHVTGDVIARNGMRFEVKSDFVPVADICFHRNTEIGWIHKADYPRIQPILEALPRPTKQQGLDFWSLDPEKRNKLTWTKEDGELYGPDEPRRPIMKCNEWTHQLAIPKLREVGILHS
;
A
#
# COMPACT_ATOMS: atom_id res chain seq x y z
N MET A 1 -14.09 -63.70 -32.96
CA MET A 1 -13.34 -63.14 -31.81
C MET A 1 -12.22 -62.29 -32.36
N SER A 2 -12.47 -61.01 -32.62
CA SER A 2 -11.43 -60.02 -32.97
C SER A 2 -12.05 -58.65 -32.84
N ASP A 3 -11.77 -57.94 -31.74
CA ASP A 3 -12.05 -56.52 -31.64
C ASP A 3 -11.06 -55.84 -30.68
N LYS A 4 -10.38 -54.86 -31.28
CA LYS A 4 -9.85 -53.59 -30.75
C LYS A 4 -8.81 -53.59 -29.61
N GLU A 5 -7.57 -53.35 -30.03
CA GLU A 5 -6.55 -52.64 -29.25
C GLU A 5 -7.03 -51.22 -28.93
N GLY A 6 -7.06 -50.87 -27.64
CA GLY A 6 -7.30 -49.53 -27.15
C GLY A 6 -6.01 -48.74 -27.05
N SER A 7 -5.97 -47.57 -27.68
CA SER A 7 -4.93 -46.55 -27.49
C SER A 7 -4.95 -46.00 -26.06
N PRO A 8 -3.78 -45.75 -25.43
CA PRO A 8 -3.74 -45.14 -24.11
C PRO A 8 -4.03 -43.64 -24.20
N ASN A 9 -5.05 -43.22 -23.45
CA ASN A 9 -5.47 -41.85 -23.24
C ASN A 9 -4.33 -41.06 -22.55
N GLN A 10 -3.73 -40.09 -23.25
CA GLN A 10 -2.82 -39.13 -22.64
C GLN A 10 -3.65 -38.19 -21.76
N GLN A 11 -3.67 -38.47 -20.46
CA GLN A 11 -4.14 -37.51 -19.46
C GLN A 11 -3.15 -36.34 -19.41
N SER A 12 -3.58 -35.23 -20.01
CA SER A 12 -3.01 -33.91 -19.79
C SER A 12 -2.99 -33.61 -18.29
N SER A 13 -1.80 -33.57 -17.71
CA SER A 13 -1.60 -33.09 -16.35
C SER A 13 -2.07 -31.62 -16.29
N PRO A 14 -2.85 -31.21 -15.27
CA PRO A 14 -3.15 -29.80 -15.10
C PRO A 14 -1.83 -29.08 -14.83
N LEU A 15 -1.55 -28.04 -15.63
CA LEU A 15 -0.45 -27.11 -15.41
C LEU A 15 -0.44 -26.74 -13.92
N SER A 16 0.60 -27.15 -13.18
CA SER A 16 0.77 -26.80 -11.78
C SER A 16 0.64 -25.29 -11.65
N ALA A 17 -0.33 -24.81 -10.87
CA ALA A 17 -0.50 -23.39 -10.65
C ALA A 17 0.85 -22.79 -10.20
N PRO A 18 1.25 -21.61 -10.70
CA PRO A 18 2.54 -21.02 -10.34
C PRO A 18 2.67 -20.98 -8.82
N GLU A 19 3.81 -21.44 -8.28
CA GLU A 19 4.09 -21.51 -6.84
C GLU A 19 4.30 -20.11 -6.22
N ARG A 20 4.15 -19.07 -7.03
CA ARG A 20 4.51 -17.68 -6.72
C ARG A 20 3.38 -16.74 -7.09
N TYR A 21 3.23 -15.70 -6.31
CA TYR A 21 2.40 -14.54 -6.66
C TYR A 21 3.29 -13.38 -7.05
N LYS A 22 2.90 -12.66 -8.10
CA LYS A 22 3.54 -11.40 -8.46
C LYS A 22 3.12 -10.32 -7.47
N VAL A 23 4.05 -9.42 -7.18
CA VAL A 23 3.83 -8.31 -6.27
C VAL A 23 4.10 -7.00 -6.99
N PHE A 24 3.18 -6.05 -6.80
CA PHE A 24 3.22 -4.75 -7.44
C PHE A 24 3.00 -3.62 -6.43
N THR A 25 3.35 -2.40 -6.84
CA THR A 25 2.93 -1.15 -6.19
C THR A 25 2.06 -0.37 -7.17
N PRO A 26 0.72 -0.52 -7.08
CA PRO A 26 -0.19 0.31 -7.83
C PRO A 26 -0.22 1.72 -7.24
N GLU A 27 -0.31 2.71 -8.12
CA GLU A 27 -0.38 4.12 -7.79
C GLU A 27 -1.72 4.68 -8.23
N PHE A 28 -2.35 5.43 -7.33
CA PHE A 28 -3.65 6.05 -7.54
C PHE A 28 -3.55 7.55 -7.29
N ASP A 29 -4.19 8.34 -8.14
CA ASP A 29 -4.36 9.76 -7.91
C ASP A 29 -5.09 10.00 -6.58
N THR A 30 -4.52 10.87 -5.74
CA THR A 30 -5.18 11.27 -4.49
C THR A 30 -6.38 12.14 -4.81
N VAL A 31 -7.53 11.81 -4.22
CA VAL A 31 -8.80 12.54 -4.44
C VAL A 31 -8.73 14.01 -3.98
N ALA A 32 -7.82 14.33 -3.04
CA ALA A 32 -7.62 15.68 -2.52
C ALA A 32 -6.15 16.11 -2.60
N TYR A 33 -5.92 17.30 -3.15
CA TYR A 33 -4.62 17.97 -3.14
C TYR A 33 -4.28 18.46 -1.72
N ASP A 34 -3.06 18.18 -1.25
CA ASP A 34 -2.54 18.71 0.00
C ASP A 34 -1.76 20.00 -0.27
N PRO A 35 -2.28 21.18 0.12
CA PRO A 35 -1.62 22.45 -0.14
C PRO A 35 -0.30 22.65 0.61
N LEU A 36 -0.04 21.88 1.67
CA LEU A 36 1.22 21.95 2.43
C LEU A 36 2.29 21.02 1.87
N ASP A 37 1.93 20.12 0.96
CA ASP A 37 2.80 19.07 0.46
C ASP A 37 2.78 19.06 -1.09
N PRO A 38 3.38 20.08 -1.73
CA PRO A 38 3.11 20.47 -3.10
C PRO A 38 3.62 19.47 -4.16
N ALA A 39 4.50 18.53 -3.79
CA ALA A 39 4.92 17.46 -4.69
C ALA A 39 3.81 16.41 -4.79
N LYS A 40 3.36 16.13 -6.02
CA LYS A 40 2.35 15.10 -6.29
C LYS A 40 2.81 13.76 -5.71
N ARG A 41 1.99 13.21 -4.82
CA ARG A 41 2.13 11.86 -4.28
C ARG A 41 0.93 11.05 -4.69
N TYR A 42 1.20 9.85 -5.17
CA TYR A 42 0.16 8.87 -5.43
C TYR A 42 -0.13 8.10 -4.14
N HIS A 43 -1.40 7.75 -3.94
CA HIS A 43 -1.74 6.71 -3.00
C HIS A 43 -1.21 5.37 -3.51
N THR A 44 -0.62 4.56 -2.64
CA THR A 44 -0.04 3.27 -3.03
C THR A 44 -0.06 2.28 -1.86
N GLY A 45 0.37 1.06 -2.13
CA GLY A 45 0.46 -0.06 -1.20
C GLY A 45 1.13 -1.26 -1.83
N ILE A 46 1.20 -2.36 -1.09
CA ILE A 46 1.67 -3.65 -1.60
C ILE A 46 0.47 -4.39 -2.20
N PHE A 47 0.49 -4.66 -3.49
CA PHE A 47 -0.53 -5.47 -4.15
C PHE A 47 0.04 -6.85 -4.49
N VAL A 48 -0.63 -7.90 -4.05
CA VAL A 48 -0.29 -9.28 -4.38
C VAL A 48 -1.33 -9.81 -5.34
N GLU A 49 -0.94 -10.09 -6.59
CA GLU A 49 -1.83 -10.67 -7.59
C GLU A 49 -2.02 -12.16 -7.31
N THR A 50 -3.18 -12.54 -6.78
CA THR A 50 -3.52 -13.92 -6.43
C THR A 50 -4.20 -14.67 -7.58
N ASP A 51 -4.87 -13.95 -8.48
CA ASP A 51 -5.44 -14.48 -9.72
C ASP A 51 -4.88 -13.77 -10.97
N PRO A 52 -3.93 -14.39 -11.70
CA PRO A 52 -3.35 -13.80 -12.89
C PRO A 52 -4.28 -13.77 -14.10
N LYS A 53 -5.45 -14.44 -14.07
CA LYS A 53 -6.41 -14.40 -15.19
C LYS A 53 -7.28 -13.16 -15.14
N THR A 54 -7.67 -12.76 -13.93
CA THR A 54 -8.51 -11.59 -13.68
C THR A 54 -7.71 -10.36 -13.27
N HIS A 55 -6.42 -10.54 -12.97
CA HIS A 55 -5.56 -9.53 -12.34
C HIS A 55 -6.06 -9.07 -10.97
N ALA A 56 -6.86 -9.92 -10.31
CA ALA A 56 -7.36 -9.69 -8.97
C ALA A 56 -6.36 -10.15 -7.91
N GLY A 57 -6.45 -9.53 -6.74
CA GLY A 57 -5.70 -9.94 -5.58
C GLY A 57 -5.92 -9.02 -4.39
N ASP A 58 -4.97 -9.04 -3.46
CA ASP A 58 -5.11 -8.29 -2.22
C ASP A 58 -4.14 -7.11 -2.19
N GLN A 59 -4.67 -5.93 -1.84
CA GLN A 59 -3.89 -4.73 -1.62
C GLN A 59 -3.77 -4.43 -0.13
N PHE A 60 -2.54 -4.47 0.39
CA PHE A 60 -2.18 -4.06 1.74
C PHE A 60 -1.69 -2.61 1.72
N HIS A 61 -2.37 -1.73 2.44
CA HIS A 61 -2.02 -0.31 2.42
C HIS A 61 -2.31 0.39 3.74
N VAL A 62 -1.79 1.62 3.88
CA VAL A 62 -2.29 2.55 4.88
C VAL A 62 -3.11 3.63 4.20
N THR A 63 -4.28 3.94 4.75
CA THR A 63 -5.27 4.85 4.17
C THR A 63 -5.83 5.80 5.23
N GLY A 64 -6.54 6.84 4.79
CA GLY A 64 -6.95 7.98 5.61
C GLY A 64 -6.09 9.20 5.39
N ASP A 65 -6.09 10.13 6.34
CA ASP A 65 -5.39 11.41 6.21
C ASP A 65 -4.48 11.68 7.42
N VAL A 66 -3.49 12.54 7.20
CA VAL A 66 -2.51 12.93 8.23
C VAL A 66 -3.01 14.09 9.10
N ILE A 67 -4.27 14.50 8.96
CA ILE A 67 -4.93 15.52 9.79
C ILE A 67 -5.73 14.86 10.93
N ALA A 68 -6.22 13.64 10.71
CA ALA A 68 -7.00 12.86 11.65
C ALA A 68 -6.23 12.63 12.95
N ARG A 69 -6.96 12.60 14.07
CA ARG A 69 -6.38 12.40 15.41
C ARG A 69 -5.51 11.15 15.51
N ASN A 70 -5.93 10.07 14.85
CA ASN A 70 -5.23 8.78 14.85
C ASN A 70 -4.32 8.59 13.63
N GLY A 71 -4.16 9.62 12.79
CA GLY A 71 -3.47 9.53 11.50
C GLY A 71 -4.10 8.51 10.55
N MET A 72 -3.24 7.88 9.76
CA MET A 72 -3.62 6.86 8.79
C MET A 72 -3.77 5.49 9.46
N ARG A 73 -4.67 4.66 8.92
CA ARG A 73 -4.93 3.29 9.38
C ARG A 73 -4.47 2.27 8.35
N PHE A 74 -4.13 1.07 8.81
CA PHE A 74 -3.87 -0.06 7.92
C PHE A 74 -5.19 -0.69 7.46
N GLU A 75 -5.25 -1.13 6.21
CA GLU A 75 -6.40 -1.79 5.61
C GLU A 75 -5.94 -2.78 4.54
N VAL A 76 -6.76 -3.81 4.29
CA VAL A 76 -6.57 -4.76 3.19
C VAL A 76 -7.81 -4.71 2.29
N LYS A 77 -7.61 -4.44 1.00
CA LYS A 77 -8.66 -4.63 -0.01
C LYS A 77 -8.50 -6.03 -0.59
N SER A 78 -9.51 -6.89 -0.43
CA SER A 78 -9.54 -8.22 -1.02
C SER A 78 -10.26 -8.24 -2.37
N ASP A 79 -9.92 -9.22 -3.22
CA ASP A 79 -10.48 -9.39 -4.57
C ASP A 79 -10.42 -8.11 -5.42
N PHE A 80 -9.37 -7.32 -5.20
CA PHE A 80 -9.19 -6.00 -5.79
C PHE A 80 -8.48 -6.09 -7.13
N VAL A 81 -8.98 -5.32 -8.11
CA VAL A 81 -8.38 -5.19 -9.44
C VAL A 81 -7.92 -3.74 -9.61
N PRO A 82 -6.60 -3.43 -9.48
CA PRO A 82 -6.10 -2.05 -9.48
C PRO A 82 -6.51 -1.23 -10.69
N VAL A 83 -6.48 -1.83 -11.89
CA VAL A 83 -6.79 -1.15 -13.15
C VAL A 83 -8.27 -0.77 -13.32
N ALA A 84 -9.15 -1.31 -12.49
CA ALA A 84 -10.57 -0.98 -12.50
C ALA A 84 -10.90 0.26 -11.66
N ASP A 85 -9.95 0.76 -10.84
CA ASP A 85 -10.13 1.96 -10.04
C ASP A 85 -10.05 3.22 -10.92
N ILE A 86 -10.99 4.15 -10.77
CA ILE A 86 -11.04 5.39 -11.56
C ILE A 86 -9.83 6.30 -11.33
N CYS A 87 -9.20 6.19 -10.15
CA CYS A 87 -8.00 6.95 -9.80
C CYS A 87 -6.71 6.23 -10.21
N PHE A 88 -6.77 5.08 -10.88
CA PHE A 88 -5.59 4.31 -11.25
C PHE A 88 -4.65 5.11 -12.17
N HIS A 89 -3.39 5.22 -11.76
CA HIS A 89 -2.34 5.90 -12.50
C HIS A 89 -1.38 4.91 -13.18
N ARG A 90 -0.80 3.99 -12.40
CA ARG A 90 0.14 2.96 -12.90
C ARG A 90 0.24 1.78 -11.95
N ASN A 91 0.78 0.66 -12.44
CA ASN A 91 1.09 -0.50 -11.62
C ASN A 91 2.54 -0.96 -11.88
N THR A 92 3.38 -0.93 -10.85
CA THR A 92 4.81 -1.25 -11.01
C THR A 92 5.11 -2.60 -10.37
N GLU A 93 5.64 -3.58 -11.11
CA GLU A 93 6.07 -4.87 -10.54
C GLU A 93 7.31 -4.64 -9.66
N ILE A 94 7.26 -5.11 -8.41
CA ILE A 94 8.34 -4.94 -7.42
C ILE A 94 9.00 -6.25 -7.01
N GLY A 95 8.48 -7.38 -7.50
CA GLY A 95 8.99 -8.71 -7.22
C GLY A 95 7.91 -9.79 -7.19
N TRP A 96 8.19 -10.87 -6.47
CA TRP A 96 7.30 -12.00 -6.27
C TRP A 96 7.45 -12.57 -4.86
N ILE A 97 6.44 -13.34 -4.43
CA ILE A 97 6.42 -14.07 -3.15
C ILE A 97 6.10 -15.54 -3.40
N HIS A 98 6.49 -16.43 -2.48
CA HIS A 98 5.96 -17.79 -2.47
C HIS A 98 4.51 -17.79 -1.97
N LYS A 99 3.67 -18.67 -2.55
CA LYS A 99 2.28 -18.84 -2.10
C LYS A 99 2.18 -19.21 -0.61
N ALA A 100 3.14 -19.98 -0.10
CA ALA A 100 3.20 -20.37 1.31
C ALA A 100 3.43 -19.18 2.25
N ASP A 101 4.05 -18.11 1.78
CA ASP A 101 4.31 -16.90 2.58
C ASP A 101 3.17 -15.90 2.55
N TYR A 102 2.19 -16.06 1.66
CA TYR A 102 1.07 -15.15 1.51
C TYR A 102 0.34 -14.83 2.83
N PRO A 103 -0.03 -15.81 3.69
CA PRO A 103 -0.72 -15.53 4.94
C PRO A 103 0.12 -14.74 5.96
N ARG A 104 1.45 -14.69 5.78
CA ARG A 104 2.38 -13.99 6.67
C ARG A 104 2.44 -12.49 6.39
N ILE A 105 1.98 -12.03 5.22
CA ILE A 105 2.12 -10.63 4.79
C ILE A 105 1.34 -9.69 5.68
N GLN A 106 0.04 -9.97 5.88
CA GLN A 106 -0.83 -9.11 6.69
C GLN A 106 -0.27 -8.85 8.09
N PRO A 107 0.02 -9.87 8.93
CA PRO A 107 0.48 -9.61 10.30
C PRO A 107 1.83 -8.87 10.33
N ILE A 108 2.70 -9.07 9.34
CA ILE A 108 3.98 -8.34 9.26
C ILE A 108 3.75 -6.87 8.94
N LEU A 109 2.92 -6.58 7.95
CA LEU A 109 2.63 -5.20 7.54
C LEU A 109 1.78 -4.45 8.55
N GLU A 110 0.82 -5.11 9.18
CA GLU A 110 -0.04 -4.53 10.22
C GLU A 110 0.74 -4.15 11.48
N ALA A 111 1.85 -4.85 11.77
CA ALA A 111 2.75 -4.54 12.89
C ALA A 111 3.66 -3.32 12.63
N LEU A 112 3.74 -2.81 11.40
CA LEU A 112 4.56 -1.65 11.10
C LEU A 112 3.95 -0.36 11.69
N PRO A 113 4.78 0.62 12.10
CA PRO A 113 4.27 1.91 12.53
C PRO A 113 3.52 2.57 11.37
N ARG A 114 2.32 3.04 11.64
CA ARG A 114 1.47 3.72 10.66
C ARG A 114 1.74 5.22 10.69
N PRO A 115 1.55 5.94 9.57
CA PRO A 115 1.66 7.39 9.57
C PRO A 115 0.71 8.05 10.58
N THR A 116 1.26 8.80 11.53
CA THR A 116 0.47 9.48 12.57
C THR A 116 0.06 10.89 12.14
N LYS A 117 -0.69 11.62 12.99
CA LYS A 117 -1.15 12.98 12.72
C LYS A 117 0.02 13.94 12.50
N GLN A 118 0.12 14.57 11.34
CA GLN A 118 1.21 15.51 10.99
C GLN A 118 0.69 16.91 10.68
N GLN A 119 -0.61 17.06 10.50
CA GLN A 119 -1.23 18.31 10.11
C GLN A 119 -2.44 18.61 10.99
N GLY A 120 -2.80 19.89 11.05
CA GLY A 120 -3.94 20.37 11.82
C GLY A 120 -4.32 21.78 11.44
N LEU A 121 -5.37 22.28 12.06
CA LEU A 121 -5.76 23.69 11.94
C LEU A 121 -5.08 24.47 13.06
N ASP A 122 -4.48 25.60 12.72
CA ASP A 122 -3.90 26.51 13.69
C ASP A 122 -5.00 27.32 14.40
N PHE A 123 -5.40 26.90 15.59
CA PHE A 123 -6.39 27.65 16.38
C PHE A 123 -5.77 28.71 17.31
N TRP A 124 -4.44 28.71 17.45
CA TRP A 124 -3.74 29.36 18.56
C TRP A 124 -2.98 30.62 18.13
N SER A 125 -2.58 30.72 16.87
CA SER A 125 -1.91 31.91 16.35
C SER A 125 -2.78 33.15 16.51
N LEU A 126 -2.17 34.20 17.08
CA LEU A 126 -2.74 35.55 17.13
C LEU A 126 -2.71 36.24 15.76
N ASP A 127 -1.85 35.75 14.86
CA ASP A 127 -1.76 36.19 13.47
C ASP A 127 -3.00 35.75 12.67
N PRO A 128 -3.86 36.69 12.22
CA PRO A 128 -5.07 36.37 11.47
C PRO A 128 -4.81 35.65 10.13
N GLU A 129 -3.62 35.81 9.55
CA GLU A 129 -3.28 35.15 8.28
C GLU A 129 -3.01 33.65 8.47
N LYS A 130 -2.54 33.26 9.66
CA LYS A 130 -2.22 31.86 10.03
C LYS A 130 -3.37 31.18 10.75
N ARG A 131 -4.16 31.96 11.50
CA ARG A 131 -5.28 31.42 12.28
C ARG A 131 -6.30 30.72 11.38
N ASN A 132 -6.76 29.55 11.83
CA ASN A 132 -7.66 28.63 11.15
C ASN A 132 -7.14 28.10 9.80
N LYS A 133 -5.83 28.23 9.51
CA LYS A 133 -5.22 27.63 8.33
C LYS A 133 -4.67 26.25 8.64
N LEU A 134 -4.62 25.42 7.60
CA LEU A 134 -3.93 24.14 7.66
C LEU A 134 -2.43 24.41 7.90
N THR A 135 -1.85 23.73 8.88
CA THR A 135 -0.44 23.83 9.24
C THR A 135 0.13 22.47 9.64
N TRP A 136 1.45 22.40 9.79
CA TRP A 136 2.14 21.23 10.31
C TRP A 136 2.05 21.20 11.83
N THR A 137 1.78 20.02 12.38
CA THR A 137 1.68 19.78 13.83
C THR A 137 2.54 18.62 14.27
N LYS A 138 2.79 18.56 15.57
CA LYS A 138 3.27 17.36 16.26
C LYS A 138 2.17 16.29 16.25
N GLU A 139 2.52 15.11 16.76
CA GLU A 139 1.62 13.95 16.80
C GLU A 139 0.41 14.16 17.72
N ASP A 140 0.61 14.88 18.82
CA ASP A 140 -0.44 15.30 19.75
C ASP A 140 -1.33 16.44 19.20
N GLY A 141 -0.94 17.04 18.07
CA GLY A 141 -1.62 18.17 17.44
C GLY A 141 -1.13 19.54 17.87
N GLU A 142 -0.11 19.63 18.74
CA GLU A 142 0.52 20.90 19.08
C GLU A 142 1.29 21.49 17.89
N LEU A 143 1.43 22.81 17.88
CA LEU A 143 2.25 23.52 16.90
C LEU A 143 3.74 23.30 17.21
N TYR A 144 4.56 23.27 16.18
CA TYR A 144 6.01 23.35 16.35
C TYR A 144 6.41 24.72 16.89
N GLY A 145 7.43 24.77 17.75
CA GLY A 145 8.06 26.02 18.16
C GLY A 145 8.80 26.72 16.99
N PRO A 146 9.17 28.01 17.14
CA PRO A 146 9.80 28.81 16.08
C PRO A 146 11.04 28.20 15.43
N ASP A 147 11.84 27.46 16.22
CA ASP A 147 13.08 26.81 15.78
C ASP A 147 13.05 25.29 15.98
N GLU A 148 11.87 24.73 16.26
CA GLU A 148 11.73 23.29 16.49
C GLU A 148 11.76 22.55 15.14
N PRO A 149 12.69 21.59 14.96
CA PRO A 149 12.75 20.86 13.71
C PRO A 149 11.50 20.02 13.51
N ARG A 150 10.86 20.19 12.36
CA ARG A 150 9.72 19.37 11.95
C ARG A 150 10.16 17.94 11.67
N ARG A 151 9.34 16.97 12.07
CA ARG A 151 9.53 15.58 11.67
C ARG A 151 9.38 15.38 10.15
N PRO A 152 10.01 14.34 9.58
CA PRO A 152 9.82 13.99 8.17
C PRO A 152 8.36 13.73 7.83
N ILE A 153 7.96 14.09 6.61
CA ILE A 153 6.62 13.78 6.11
C ILE A 153 6.55 12.28 5.83
N MET A 154 5.53 11.65 6.38
CA MET A 154 5.27 10.23 6.23
C MET A 154 3.81 10.05 5.76
N LYS A 155 3.57 9.63 4.52
CA LYS A 155 2.23 9.26 4.04
C LYS A 155 2.23 7.79 3.60
N CYS A 156 1.15 7.34 2.98
CA CYS A 156 1.05 5.98 2.42
C CYS A 156 2.18 5.64 1.46
N ASN A 157 2.63 6.61 0.65
CA ASN A 157 3.74 6.44 -0.27
C ASN A 157 5.06 6.15 0.46
N GLU A 158 5.43 6.99 1.43
CA GLU A 158 6.64 6.79 2.22
C GLU A 158 6.54 5.52 3.07
N TRP A 159 5.38 5.23 3.67
CA TRP A 159 5.15 3.98 4.39
C TRP A 159 5.40 2.74 3.52
N THR A 160 4.90 2.76 2.28
CA THR A 160 5.06 1.64 1.35
C THR A 160 6.54 1.47 0.96
N HIS A 161 7.18 2.53 0.49
CA HIS A 161 8.53 2.46 -0.08
C HIS A 161 9.65 2.40 0.96
N GLN A 162 9.47 3.03 2.12
CA GLN A 162 10.51 3.13 3.15
C GLN A 162 10.36 2.10 4.26
N LEU A 163 9.15 1.56 4.50
CA LEU A 163 8.91 0.56 5.55
C LEU A 163 8.45 -0.78 5.00
N ALA A 164 7.32 -0.83 4.28
CA ALA A 164 6.69 -2.08 3.89
C ALA A 164 7.54 -2.93 2.93
N ILE A 165 8.00 -2.34 1.81
CA ILE A 165 8.85 -3.06 0.84
C ILE A 165 10.16 -3.52 1.47
N PRO A 166 10.94 -2.65 2.17
CA PRO A 166 12.15 -3.09 2.85
C PRO A 166 11.88 -4.18 3.87
N LYS A 167 10.79 -4.09 4.65
CA LYS A 167 10.50 -5.11 5.67
C LYS A 167 10.24 -6.48 5.06
N LEU A 168 9.42 -6.55 4.01
CA LEU A 168 9.13 -7.82 3.34
C LEU A 168 10.37 -8.44 2.69
N ARG A 169 11.31 -7.62 2.21
CA ARG A 169 12.61 -8.09 1.69
C ARG A 169 13.52 -8.58 2.82
N GLU A 170 13.61 -7.82 3.91
CA GLU A 170 14.42 -8.15 5.09
C GLU A 170 14.02 -9.50 5.69
N VAL A 171 12.72 -9.78 5.80
CA VAL A 171 12.21 -11.06 6.34
C VAL A 171 12.19 -12.20 5.31
N GLY A 172 12.69 -11.95 4.09
CA GLY A 172 12.81 -12.94 3.04
C GLY A 172 11.49 -13.39 2.40
N ILE A 173 10.44 -12.55 2.45
CA ILE A 173 9.14 -12.85 1.81
C ILE A 173 9.12 -12.33 0.37
N LEU A 174 9.54 -11.07 0.16
CA LEU A 174 9.53 -10.42 -1.15
C LEU A 174 10.89 -10.61 -1.84
N HIS A 175 10.87 -11.20 -3.03
CA HIS A 175 12.03 -11.46 -3.85
C HIS A 175 11.98 -10.64 -5.15
N SER A 176 13.12 -10.12 -5.60
CA SER A 176 13.27 -9.35 -6.84
C SER A 176 14.21 -10.06 -7.81
#